data_AF-A0A1X7SPU6-F1
#
_entry.id   AF-A0A1X7SPU6-F1
#
_cell.length_a   1.000
_cell.length_b   1.000
_cell.length_c   1.000
_cell.angle_alpha   90.00
_cell.angle_beta   90.00
_cell.angle_gamma   90.00
#
_symmetry.space_group_name_H-M   'P 1'
#
loop_
_entity.id
_entity.type
_entity.pdbx_description
1 polymer ?
#
loop_
_entity_poly.entity_id
_entity_poly.type
_entity_poly.pdbx_seq_one_letter_code
_entity_poly.pdbx_strand_id
1 'polypeptide(L)'
;DEFKKIADLLPIAEAQLSEKWVYIVDSGGQPAYQELLPVFTRAATLNVITLNISKGIDEEFEFMYRINGQEFKCDEKMKYSNRKIFNFVVSSASAQKPIDIPFVKHQPKHSMSFVLGTHYDVLIERTNKKDAETKVVEMSEKLMSPTNILPHLECRIISKAYGNSVIHPVDTLQEDSVERTKNSRKILETMSKCTEVTMEIEVPMRCFVFELYLEEKTKNKGFVTKDEVIQSCKEDLYMSEHDVEIALKFLHNSTIILYYPEIEPQLVFVNPQKILDVLSHLLALTYVDYPTAQSLATDVTESEMKRLKKAGLFEQVLLEKFKKVFLDDFTPDYFINLLQHLHIISKLKSQVLVRDSYFLPSALPAYNNNYDITNVTTKPLYYVWLEQEDEWESKNAVLAPQGIFILFYVHLLEQKEYKVEFTRHPKYRNALSLWIYIEGKRCTLYIINCYEHIKVYFDGPKRYCPQVRELITTTINKSSDAISAKRNHVNAFPCPNKEEQCYCIVDEEYQVANCLLCDSSDISEKDEMCWCWFGLESDSGLADIKKDILLNTTHLHDVRMLLKEGKFSNAEWFDFGLGLGLYYDTLKSIEKDYPRDTKGCVRECSGEM
;
A
#
# COMPACT_ATOMS: atom_id res chain seq x y z
N ASP A 1 16.90 28.85 32.89
CA ASP A 1 17.94 29.54 32.10
C ASP A 1 18.06 29.06 30.66
N GLU A 2 18.07 27.76 30.37
CA GLU A 2 18.18 27.24 28.99
C GLU A 2 16.98 27.58 28.08
N PHE A 3 15.75 27.42 28.57
CA PHE A 3 14.54 27.84 27.86
C PHE A 3 14.55 29.33 27.51
N LYS A 4 15.20 30.15 28.34
CA LYS A 4 15.31 31.58 28.14
C LYS A 4 16.27 31.90 26.98
N LYS A 5 17.41 31.20 26.91
CA LYS A 5 18.35 31.33 25.77
C LYS A 5 17.73 30.94 24.43
N ILE A 6 16.97 29.83 24.38
CA ILE A 6 16.26 29.44 23.16
C ILE A 6 15.18 30.47 22.81
N ALA A 7 14.39 30.91 23.80
CA ALA A 7 13.36 31.93 23.60
C ALA A 7 13.93 33.29 23.15
N ASP A 8 15.15 33.64 23.59
CA ASP A 8 15.83 34.88 23.22
C ASP A 8 16.43 34.83 21.79
N LEU A 9 16.70 33.64 21.25
CA LEU A 9 17.22 33.44 19.88
C LEU A 9 16.11 33.38 18.82
N LEU A 10 14.90 32.94 19.19
CA LEU A 10 13.76 32.82 18.29
C LEU A 10 13.37 34.13 17.56
N PRO A 11 13.39 35.33 18.19
CA PRO A 11 13.09 36.60 17.49
C PRO A 11 14.18 37.06 16.54
N ILE A 12 15.39 36.50 16.67
CA ILE A 12 16.57 36.82 15.85
C ILE A 12 16.66 35.88 14.65
N ALA A 13 16.07 34.69 14.75
CA ALA A 13 15.95 33.76 13.63
C ALA A 13 15.09 34.41 12.53
N GLU A 14 15.57 34.38 11.28
CA GLU A 14 14.79 34.78 10.10
C GLU A 14 13.59 33.84 9.83
N ALA A 15 13.38 32.82 10.66
CA ALA A 15 12.30 31.86 10.58
C ALA A 15 10.96 32.52 10.98
N GLN A 16 9.97 32.47 10.09
CA GLN A 16 8.60 32.86 10.44
C GLN A 16 7.98 31.80 11.36
N LEU A 17 7.94 32.11 12.66
CA LEU A 17 7.27 31.27 13.64
C LEU A 17 5.76 31.41 13.50
N SER A 18 5.11 30.34 13.03
CA SER A 18 3.66 30.22 12.94
C SER A 18 3.21 29.10 13.87
N GLU A 19 2.01 29.22 14.45
CA GLU A 19 1.37 28.07 15.12
C GLU A 19 0.75 27.10 14.11
N LYS A 20 0.65 27.50 12.84
CA LYS A 20 0.06 26.73 11.75
C LYS A 20 1.10 26.44 10.68
N TRP A 21 1.29 25.15 10.38
CA TRP A 21 2.25 24.65 9.40
C TRP A 21 1.51 23.83 8.35
N VAL A 22 2.02 23.85 7.12
CA VAL A 22 1.56 22.99 6.03
C VAL A 22 2.79 22.38 5.38
N TYR A 23 2.94 21.07 5.53
CA TYR A 23 3.98 20.31 4.84
C TYR A 23 3.40 19.78 3.54
N ILE A 24 3.97 20.22 2.41
CA ILE A 24 3.53 19.85 1.07
C ILE A 24 4.53 18.86 0.50
N VAL A 25 4.05 17.66 0.15
CA VAL A 25 4.82 16.68 -0.60
C VAL A 25 4.32 16.69 -2.03
N ASP A 26 5.17 17.11 -2.96
CA ASP A 26 4.92 16.98 -4.40
C ASP A 26 5.59 15.71 -4.91
N SER A 27 4.78 14.76 -5.35
CA SER A 27 5.24 13.48 -5.87
C SER A 27 5.65 13.50 -7.33
N GLY A 28 5.42 14.62 -8.03
CA GLY A 28 5.39 14.66 -9.48
C GLY A 28 4.18 13.91 -10.06
N GLY A 29 3.84 14.23 -11.31
CA GLY A 29 2.65 13.71 -11.99
C GLY A 29 2.84 12.38 -12.72
N GLN A 30 3.96 11.67 -12.54
CA GLN A 30 4.28 10.50 -13.35
C GLN A 30 3.62 9.23 -12.77
N PRO A 31 3.09 8.31 -13.60
CA PRO A 31 2.43 7.09 -13.13
C PRO A 31 3.24 6.24 -12.14
N ALA A 32 4.52 6.01 -12.46
CA ALA A 32 5.40 5.22 -11.61
C ALA A 32 5.67 5.90 -10.26
N TYR A 33 5.65 7.24 -10.22
CA TYR A 33 5.78 8.01 -8.98
C TYR A 33 4.54 7.94 -8.13
N GLN A 34 3.39 8.06 -8.78
CA GLN A 34 2.10 7.84 -8.17
C GLN A 34 2.05 6.47 -7.46
N GLU A 35 2.60 5.41 -8.07
CA GLU A 35 2.68 4.08 -7.43
C GLU A 35 3.73 3.98 -6.32
N LEU A 36 4.85 4.71 -6.38
CA LEU A 36 5.91 4.61 -5.37
C LEU A 36 5.76 5.60 -4.20
N LEU A 37 5.02 6.69 -4.40
CA LEU A 37 4.83 7.75 -3.41
C LEU A 37 4.35 7.22 -2.05
N PRO A 38 3.38 6.28 -1.98
CA PRO A 38 2.90 5.77 -0.69
C PRO A 38 3.98 5.09 0.16
N VAL A 39 5.14 4.75 -0.41
CA VAL A 39 6.28 4.20 0.31
C VAL A 39 7.08 5.29 1.04
N PHE A 40 7.09 6.50 0.48
CA PHE A 40 7.81 7.66 1.00
C PHE A 40 6.92 8.56 1.87
N THR A 41 5.59 8.44 1.76
CA THR A 41 4.62 9.20 2.54
C THR A 41 3.89 8.28 3.51
N ARG A 42 3.84 8.61 4.80
CA ARG A 42 3.18 7.76 5.80
C ARG A 42 1.66 7.85 5.72
N ALA A 43 1.12 9.04 5.95
CA ALA A 43 -0.29 9.37 5.73
C ALA A 43 -0.42 10.90 5.68
N ALA A 44 -1.40 11.40 4.90
CA ALA A 44 -1.66 12.83 4.77
C ALA A 44 -3.03 13.17 5.35
N THR A 45 -3.16 14.30 6.05
CA THR A 45 -4.48 14.80 6.45
C THR A 45 -5.28 15.33 5.27
N LEU A 46 -4.58 15.78 4.22
CA LEU A 46 -5.17 16.37 3.03
C LEU A 46 -4.41 15.96 1.76
N ASN A 47 -5.15 15.43 0.80
CA ASN A 47 -4.66 15.14 -0.55
C ASN A 47 -5.13 16.23 -1.52
N VAL A 48 -4.22 16.74 -2.35
CA VAL A 48 -4.58 17.69 -3.43
C VAL A 48 -4.61 16.94 -4.76
N ILE A 49 -5.80 16.78 -5.33
CA ILE A 49 -6.02 16.06 -6.58
C ILE A 49 -5.99 17.05 -7.73
N THR A 50 -5.00 16.95 -8.61
CA THR A 50 -4.92 17.78 -9.81
C THR A 50 -5.62 17.12 -10.99
N LEU A 51 -6.65 17.77 -11.54
CA LEU A 51 -7.38 17.32 -12.73
C LEU A 51 -7.09 18.26 -13.90
N ASN A 52 -7.03 17.73 -15.13
CA ASN A 52 -6.93 18.56 -16.33
C ASN A 52 -8.34 18.85 -16.84
N ILE A 53 -8.92 19.99 -16.44
CA ILE A 53 -10.31 20.32 -16.77
C ILE A 53 -10.50 20.84 -18.20
N SER A 54 -9.41 21.03 -18.95
CA SER A 54 -9.50 21.24 -20.41
C SER A 54 -9.91 19.97 -21.17
N LYS A 55 -9.89 18.82 -20.48
CA LYS A 55 -10.26 17.48 -20.97
C LYS A 55 -11.58 17.04 -20.35
N GLY A 56 -12.35 16.25 -21.10
CA GLY A 56 -13.57 15.63 -20.59
C GLY A 56 -13.30 14.75 -19.35
N ILE A 57 -14.33 14.50 -18.54
CA ILE A 57 -14.20 13.68 -17.32
C ILE A 57 -13.73 12.24 -17.62
N ASP A 58 -14.20 11.68 -18.75
CA ASP A 58 -13.88 10.35 -19.26
C ASP A 58 -12.95 10.37 -20.48
N GLU A 59 -12.47 11.55 -20.88
CA GLU A 59 -11.53 11.66 -22.00
C GLU A 59 -10.20 11.03 -21.59
N GLU A 60 -9.77 10.02 -22.34
CA GLU A 60 -8.50 9.35 -22.10
C GLU A 60 -7.31 10.21 -22.55
N PHE A 61 -6.30 10.31 -21.69
CA PHE A 61 -5.03 10.97 -21.98
C PHE A 61 -3.84 10.19 -21.44
N GLU A 62 -2.66 10.50 -22.00
CA GLU A 62 -1.37 9.93 -21.62
C GLU A 62 -0.65 10.89 -20.67
N PHE A 63 0.13 10.34 -19.73
CA PHE A 63 1.02 11.15 -18.91
C PHE A 63 2.29 11.52 -19.67
N MET A 64 2.70 12.78 -19.50
CA MET A 64 3.92 13.33 -20.07
C MET A 64 4.97 13.51 -18.98
N TYR A 65 6.13 12.90 -19.16
CA TYR A 65 7.35 13.24 -18.45
C TYR A 65 7.92 14.52 -19.04
N ARG A 66 8.28 15.49 -18.19
CA ARG A 66 8.87 16.76 -18.64
C ARG A 66 10.28 16.91 -18.10
N ILE A 67 11.22 17.23 -19.00
CA ILE A 67 12.59 17.59 -18.63
C ILE A 67 13.05 18.75 -19.50
N ASN A 68 13.55 19.81 -18.86
CA ASN A 68 13.99 21.04 -19.51
C ASN A 68 12.96 21.62 -20.51
N GLY A 69 11.67 21.51 -20.19
CA GLY A 69 10.56 21.96 -21.05
C GLY A 69 10.20 21.03 -22.21
N GLN A 70 10.98 19.97 -22.46
CA GLN A 70 10.65 18.94 -23.45
C GLN A 70 9.75 17.88 -22.83
N GLU A 71 8.74 17.44 -23.59
CA GLU A 71 7.77 16.44 -23.16
C GLU A 71 8.04 15.06 -23.77
N PHE A 72 7.93 14.01 -22.95
CA PHE A 72 8.14 12.62 -23.31
C PHE A 72 6.97 11.79 -22.82
N LYS A 73 6.44 10.89 -23.66
CA LYS A 73 5.33 10.03 -23.28
C LYS A 73 5.81 8.90 -22.37
N CYS A 74 5.18 8.75 -21.19
CA CYS A 74 5.56 7.70 -20.24
C CYS A 74 5.18 6.28 -20.73
N ASP A 75 3.92 6.04 -21.08
CA ASP A 75 3.50 4.75 -21.66
C ASP A 75 2.25 4.96 -22.51
N GLU A 76 2.34 4.72 -23.82
CA GLU A 76 1.22 4.87 -24.76
C GLU A 76 0.04 3.94 -24.46
N LYS A 77 0.27 2.85 -23.70
CA LYS A 77 -0.79 1.90 -23.34
C LYS A 77 -1.53 2.27 -22.06
N MET A 78 -0.93 3.12 -21.22
CA MET A 78 -1.52 3.48 -19.94
C MET A 78 -2.36 4.74 -20.11
N LYS A 79 -3.67 4.54 -20.22
CA LYS A 79 -4.63 5.61 -20.46
C LYS A 79 -5.40 5.99 -19.20
N TYR A 80 -5.38 7.28 -18.89
CA TYR A 80 -6.02 7.85 -17.72
C TYR A 80 -7.13 8.81 -18.12
N SER A 81 -8.09 9.01 -17.23
CA SER A 81 -9.09 10.06 -17.35
C SER A 81 -9.14 10.82 -16.02
N ASN A 82 -9.73 12.01 -16.04
CA ASN A 82 -9.95 12.77 -14.80
C ASN A 82 -10.73 11.94 -13.77
N ARG A 83 -11.72 11.17 -14.22
CA ARG A 83 -12.49 10.23 -13.39
C ARG A 83 -11.60 9.19 -12.70
N LYS A 84 -10.76 8.50 -13.48
CA LYS A 84 -9.88 7.44 -12.97
C LYS A 84 -8.90 8.00 -11.93
N ILE A 85 -8.28 9.14 -12.20
CA ILE A 85 -7.34 9.78 -11.26
C ILE A 85 -8.05 10.15 -9.96
N PHE A 86 -9.20 10.81 -10.06
CA PHE A 86 -9.99 11.20 -8.90
C PHE A 86 -10.39 9.98 -8.05
N ASN A 87 -11.01 8.96 -8.65
CA ASN A 87 -11.45 7.77 -7.93
C ASN A 87 -10.28 7.03 -7.27
N PHE A 88 -9.13 6.94 -7.94
CA PHE A 88 -7.95 6.24 -7.42
C PHE A 88 -7.34 6.94 -6.21
N VAL A 89 -7.20 8.27 -6.25
CA VAL A 89 -6.64 9.03 -5.12
C VAL A 89 -7.61 9.01 -3.94
N VAL A 90 -8.91 9.26 -4.15
CA VAL A 90 -9.90 9.25 -3.06
C VAL A 90 -10.02 7.87 -2.42
N SER A 91 -10.04 6.79 -3.22
CA SER A 91 -10.10 5.42 -2.70
C SER A 91 -8.81 5.02 -1.96
N SER A 92 -7.64 5.42 -2.47
CA SER A 92 -6.39 5.12 -1.79
C SER A 92 -6.28 5.85 -0.46
N ALA A 93 -6.72 7.11 -0.41
CA ALA A 93 -6.80 7.91 0.82
C ALA A 93 -7.77 7.31 1.85
N SER A 94 -8.87 6.69 1.41
CA SER A 94 -9.80 6.04 2.35
C SER A 94 -9.22 4.78 2.99
N ALA A 95 -8.40 4.04 2.24
CA ALA A 95 -7.71 2.85 2.69
C ALA A 95 -6.44 3.11 3.52
N GLN A 96 -5.98 4.36 3.68
CA GLN A 96 -4.85 4.69 4.53
C GLN A 96 -5.18 4.51 6.02
N LYS A 97 -4.22 4.00 6.79
CA LYS A 97 -4.27 4.03 8.25
C LYS A 97 -4.17 5.50 8.71
N PRO A 98 -4.78 5.85 9.85
CA PRO A 98 -4.59 7.17 10.42
C PRO A 98 -3.12 7.46 10.72
N ILE A 99 -2.75 8.75 10.70
CA ILE A 99 -1.41 9.21 11.08
C ILE A 99 -1.12 8.80 12.52
N ASP A 100 -0.02 8.09 12.74
CA ASP A 100 0.47 7.69 14.06
C ASP A 100 1.74 8.48 14.40
N ILE A 101 1.54 9.65 15.00
CA ILE A 101 2.63 10.52 15.47
C ILE A 101 2.47 10.77 16.98
N PRO A 102 3.58 10.94 17.71
CA PRO A 102 3.49 11.28 19.12
C PRO A 102 2.95 12.70 19.33
N PHE A 103 2.47 12.97 20.54
CA PHE A 103 2.01 14.29 21.01
C PHE A 103 0.71 14.83 20.37
N VAL A 104 -0.06 14.00 19.66
CA VAL A 104 -1.35 14.38 19.08
C VAL A 104 -2.36 14.67 20.19
N LYS A 105 -2.99 15.85 20.13
CA LYS A 105 -4.17 16.22 20.91
C LYS A 105 -5.46 15.96 20.15
N HIS A 106 -5.46 16.35 18.88
CA HIS A 106 -6.58 16.18 17.97
C HIS A 106 -6.10 15.71 16.62
N GLN A 107 -6.80 14.73 16.07
CA GLN A 107 -6.49 14.12 14.78
C GLN A 107 -7.79 13.97 13.98
N PRO A 108 -7.73 14.22 12.66
CA PRO A 108 -8.82 13.86 11.75
C PRO A 108 -9.15 12.37 11.80
N LYS A 109 -10.44 12.05 11.68
CA LYS A 109 -10.89 10.65 11.55
C LYS A 109 -10.39 10.00 10.26
N HIS A 110 -10.30 10.80 9.19
CA HIS A 110 -9.88 10.36 7.87
C HIS A 110 -9.18 11.50 7.13
N SER A 111 -8.37 11.12 6.14
CA SER A 111 -7.82 12.06 5.17
C SER A 111 -8.93 12.69 4.32
N MET A 112 -8.77 13.97 4.01
CA MET A 112 -9.64 14.70 3.09
C MET A 112 -8.98 14.86 1.72
N SER A 113 -9.78 15.20 0.72
CA SER A 113 -9.35 15.48 -0.64
C SER A 113 -9.84 16.84 -1.11
N PHE A 114 -8.92 17.64 -1.63
CA PHE A 114 -9.20 18.91 -2.31
C PHE A 114 -8.94 18.75 -3.81
N VAL A 115 -9.91 19.11 -4.66
CA VAL A 115 -9.79 18.93 -6.11
C VAL A 115 -9.41 20.24 -6.78
N LEU A 116 -8.24 20.26 -7.41
CA LEU A 116 -7.71 21.39 -8.16
C LEU A 116 -7.85 21.14 -9.66
N GLY A 117 -8.68 21.93 -10.35
CA GLY A 117 -8.88 21.85 -11.79
C GLY A 117 -7.89 22.74 -12.54
N THR A 118 -6.83 22.14 -13.10
CA THR A 118 -5.78 22.82 -13.88
C THR A 118 -6.16 23.03 -15.34
N HIS A 119 -5.40 23.87 -16.06
CA HIS A 119 -5.65 24.23 -17.47
C HIS A 119 -7.00 24.94 -17.66
N TYR A 120 -7.40 25.75 -16.69
CA TYR A 120 -8.64 26.51 -16.76
C TYR A 120 -8.59 27.61 -17.83
N ASP A 121 -7.42 28.21 -18.01
CA ASP A 121 -7.06 29.10 -19.11
C ASP A 121 -7.40 28.48 -20.47
N VAL A 122 -6.91 27.27 -20.75
CA VAL A 122 -7.21 26.54 -22.00
C VAL A 122 -8.71 26.26 -22.16
N LEU A 123 -9.42 25.95 -21.07
CA LEU A 123 -10.87 25.72 -21.10
C LEU A 123 -11.63 27.00 -21.46
N ILE A 124 -11.24 28.13 -20.88
CA ILE A 124 -11.80 29.46 -21.17
C ILE A 124 -11.56 29.83 -22.63
N GLU A 125 -10.34 29.65 -23.14
CA GLU A 125 -9.97 29.96 -24.52
C GLU A 125 -10.79 29.16 -25.55
N ARG A 126 -11.02 27.87 -25.29
CA ARG A 126 -11.83 27.00 -26.17
C ARG A 126 -13.31 27.30 -26.15
N THR A 127 -13.79 28.02 -25.14
CA THR A 127 -15.21 28.30 -24.96
C THR A 127 -15.42 29.79 -24.70
N ASN A 128 -15.61 30.15 -23.44
CA ASN A 128 -15.54 31.47 -22.84
C ASN A 128 -15.66 31.26 -21.32
N LYS A 129 -15.50 32.32 -20.53
CA LYS A 129 -15.53 32.20 -19.06
C LYS A 129 -16.82 31.58 -18.50
N LYS A 130 -17.99 31.97 -19.03
CA LYS A 130 -19.29 31.53 -18.51
C LYS A 130 -19.54 30.04 -18.82
N ASP A 131 -19.19 29.63 -20.03
CA ASP A 131 -19.31 28.23 -20.44
C ASP A 131 -18.28 27.35 -19.73
N ALA A 132 -17.07 27.86 -19.48
CA ALA A 132 -16.05 27.18 -18.69
C ALA A 132 -16.52 26.96 -17.24
N GLU A 133 -17.10 27.97 -16.60
CA GLU A 133 -17.70 27.84 -15.26
C GLU A 133 -18.81 26.77 -15.24
N THR A 134 -19.66 26.74 -16.28
CA THR A 134 -20.75 25.75 -16.40
C THR A 134 -20.19 24.33 -16.56
N LYS A 135 -19.17 24.14 -17.40
CA LYS A 135 -18.47 22.85 -17.57
C LYS A 135 -17.82 22.35 -16.29
N VAL A 136 -17.22 23.23 -15.49
CA VAL A 136 -16.63 22.85 -14.20
C VAL A 136 -17.71 22.34 -13.23
N VAL A 137 -18.88 22.98 -13.21
CA VAL A 137 -20.05 22.51 -12.43
C VAL A 137 -20.52 21.15 -12.93
N GLU A 138 -20.72 20.97 -14.23
CA GLU A 138 -21.12 19.69 -14.81
C GLU A 138 -20.11 18.56 -14.50
N MET A 139 -18.82 18.85 -14.58
CA MET A 139 -17.77 17.89 -14.21
C MET A 139 -17.85 17.54 -12.73
N SER A 140 -18.11 18.52 -11.87
CA SER A 140 -18.27 18.32 -10.43
C SER A 140 -19.47 17.43 -10.12
N GLU A 141 -20.62 17.71 -10.72
CA GLU A 141 -21.83 16.89 -10.56
C GLU A 141 -21.61 15.45 -11.03
N LYS A 142 -20.88 15.25 -12.15
CA LYS A 142 -20.54 13.92 -12.65
C LYS A 142 -19.50 13.19 -11.80
N LEU A 143 -18.61 13.91 -11.10
CA LEU A 143 -17.68 13.32 -10.14
C LEU A 143 -18.40 12.89 -8.86
N MET A 144 -19.36 13.69 -8.40
CA MET A 144 -20.15 13.43 -7.20
C MET A 144 -21.42 12.60 -7.49
N SER A 145 -21.58 12.10 -8.72
CA SER A 145 -22.71 11.23 -9.06
C SER A 145 -22.55 9.89 -8.34
N PRO A 146 -23.64 9.28 -7.81
CA PRO A 146 -23.62 7.94 -7.24
C PRO A 146 -23.10 6.85 -8.18
N THR A 147 -23.12 7.11 -9.49
CA THR A 147 -22.58 6.22 -10.53
C THR A 147 -21.07 6.35 -10.73
N ASN A 148 -20.41 7.32 -10.09
CA ASN A 148 -18.99 7.59 -10.27
C ASN A 148 -18.14 7.21 -9.06
N ILE A 149 -18.38 7.96 -7.99
CA ILE A 149 -17.75 7.74 -6.73
C ILE A 149 -18.76 6.96 -5.93
N LEU A 150 -18.26 6.02 -5.13
CA LEU A 150 -19.15 5.38 -4.21
C LEU A 150 -19.66 6.47 -3.26
N PRO A 151 -20.98 6.65 -3.10
CA PRO A 151 -21.57 7.73 -2.31
C PRO A 151 -20.95 7.90 -0.92
N HIS A 152 -20.46 6.80 -0.34
CA HIS A 152 -19.76 6.78 0.95
C HIS A 152 -18.38 7.45 0.95
N LEU A 153 -17.84 7.96 -0.15
CA LEU A 153 -16.57 8.71 -0.15
C LEU A 153 -16.77 10.21 -0.30
N GLU A 154 -18.01 10.68 -0.44
CA GLU A 154 -18.33 12.11 -0.57
C GLU A 154 -17.92 12.90 0.67
N CYS A 155 -18.04 12.31 1.86
CA CYS A 155 -17.64 12.92 3.13
C CYS A 155 -16.13 13.21 3.22
N ARG A 156 -15.33 12.60 2.33
CA ARG A 156 -13.87 12.74 2.27
C ARG A 156 -13.42 13.83 1.29
N ILE A 157 -14.35 14.56 0.70
CA ILE A 157 -14.08 15.57 -0.32
C ILE A 157 -14.51 16.94 0.19
N ILE A 158 -13.68 17.96 -0.03
CA ILE A 158 -14.02 19.34 0.29
C ILE A 158 -15.05 19.84 -0.74
N SER A 159 -16.33 19.77 -0.38
CA SER A 159 -17.46 19.96 -1.29
C SER A 159 -17.71 21.40 -1.75
N LYS A 160 -17.18 22.40 -1.03
CA LYS A 160 -17.32 23.83 -1.34
C LYS A 160 -15.99 24.45 -1.79
N ALA A 161 -15.35 23.81 -2.76
CA ALA A 161 -14.05 24.25 -3.25
C ALA A 161 -14.14 25.58 -4.02
N TYR A 162 -15.16 25.72 -4.88
CA TYR A 162 -15.44 26.94 -5.65
C TYR A 162 -16.96 27.15 -5.80
N GLY A 163 -17.54 28.05 -5.01
CA GLY A 163 -18.99 28.19 -4.94
C GLY A 163 -19.63 26.90 -4.40
N ASN A 164 -20.48 26.25 -5.21
CA ASN A 164 -21.09 24.95 -4.89
C ASN A 164 -20.40 23.76 -5.61
N SER A 165 -19.26 23.99 -6.28
CA SER A 165 -18.51 22.96 -6.98
C SER A 165 -17.40 22.38 -6.11
N VAL A 166 -17.16 21.07 -6.29
CA VAL A 166 -16.04 20.34 -5.64
C VAL A 166 -14.70 20.60 -6.31
N ILE A 167 -14.68 21.09 -7.54
CA ILE A 167 -13.48 21.42 -8.30
C ILE A 167 -13.16 22.90 -8.11
N HIS A 168 -11.94 23.21 -7.69
CA HIS A 168 -11.42 24.58 -7.72
C HIS A 168 -10.66 24.82 -9.03
N PRO A 169 -11.24 25.52 -10.03
CA PRO A 169 -10.55 25.78 -11.29
C PRO A 169 -9.44 26.82 -11.09
N VAL A 170 -8.27 26.56 -11.68
CA VAL A 170 -7.10 27.42 -11.59
C VAL A 170 -6.33 27.45 -12.90
N ASP A 171 -5.83 28.63 -13.25
CA ASP A 171 -4.77 28.80 -14.22
C ASP A 171 -3.43 28.70 -13.47
N THR A 172 -2.74 27.57 -13.66
CA THR A 172 -1.45 27.30 -13.01
C THR A 172 -0.29 28.04 -13.66
N LEU A 173 -0.48 28.61 -14.85
CA LEU A 173 0.52 29.36 -15.61
C LEU A 173 0.34 30.87 -15.51
N GLN A 174 -0.51 31.33 -14.58
CA GLN A 174 -0.78 32.75 -14.36
C GLN A 174 0.52 33.54 -14.11
N GLU A 175 0.87 34.39 -15.09
CA GLU A 175 2.07 35.24 -15.06
C GLU A 175 1.87 36.47 -14.15
N ASP A 176 0.63 36.95 -13.98
CA ASP A 176 0.33 38.07 -13.08
C ASP A 176 0.48 37.63 -11.61
N SER A 177 1.55 38.10 -10.98
CA SER A 177 1.87 37.81 -9.59
C SER A 177 0.77 38.19 -8.58
N VAL A 178 -0.01 39.23 -8.86
CA VAL A 178 -1.09 39.72 -7.99
C VAL A 178 -2.27 38.77 -8.09
N GLU A 179 -2.69 38.41 -9.29
CA GLU A 179 -3.80 37.45 -9.48
C GLU A 179 -3.40 36.05 -8.99
N ARG A 180 -2.14 35.63 -9.21
CA ARG A 180 -1.60 34.38 -8.66
C ARG A 180 -1.66 34.35 -7.14
N THR A 181 -1.27 35.43 -6.47
CA THR A 181 -1.32 35.56 -5.00
C THR A 181 -2.76 35.50 -4.49
N LYS A 182 -3.67 36.19 -5.17
CA LYS A 182 -5.10 36.20 -4.84
C LYS A 182 -5.74 34.81 -4.99
N ASN A 183 -5.44 34.09 -6.08
CA ASN A 183 -5.89 32.71 -6.27
C ASN A 183 -5.34 31.78 -5.20
N SER A 184 -4.04 31.89 -4.88
CA SER A 184 -3.40 31.11 -3.81
C SER A 184 -4.05 31.35 -2.46
N ARG A 185 -4.33 32.62 -2.11
CA ARG A 185 -5.03 32.98 -0.88
C ARG A 185 -6.43 32.38 -0.83
N LYS A 186 -7.18 32.41 -1.93
CA LYS A 186 -8.52 31.82 -2.01
C LYS A 186 -8.49 30.31 -1.79
N ILE A 187 -7.53 29.60 -2.38
CA ILE A 187 -7.34 28.15 -2.16
C ILE A 187 -7.06 27.87 -0.68
N LEU A 188 -6.12 28.60 -0.07
CA LEU A 188 -5.78 28.45 1.36
C LEU A 188 -6.95 28.79 2.28
N GLU A 189 -7.71 29.84 2.00
CA GLU A 189 -8.92 30.20 2.76
C GLU A 189 -10.00 29.12 2.68
N THR A 190 -10.13 28.44 1.55
CA THR A 190 -11.06 27.32 1.41
C THR A 190 -10.59 26.10 2.22
N MET A 191 -9.32 25.70 2.08
CA MET A 191 -8.76 24.56 2.81
C MET A 191 -8.78 24.77 4.33
N SER A 192 -8.42 25.98 4.79
CA SER A 192 -8.35 26.31 6.23
C SER A 192 -9.70 26.38 6.95
N LYS A 193 -10.82 26.47 6.21
CA LYS A 193 -12.18 26.40 6.78
C LYS A 193 -12.63 24.97 7.07
N CYS A 194 -11.94 23.97 6.53
CA CYS A 194 -12.23 22.56 6.79
C CYS A 194 -11.51 22.13 8.08
N THR A 195 -12.22 22.04 9.18
CA THR A 195 -11.64 21.62 10.46
C THR A 195 -11.12 20.18 10.42
N GLU A 196 -11.72 19.36 9.55
CA GLU A 196 -11.41 17.95 9.33
C GLU A 196 -10.04 17.74 8.66
N VAL A 197 -9.36 18.78 8.16
CA VAL A 197 -7.97 18.68 7.68
C VAL A 197 -6.93 19.02 8.73
N THR A 198 -7.36 19.58 9.87
CA THR A 198 -6.46 20.13 10.88
C THR A 198 -6.10 19.07 11.91
N MET A 199 -4.81 18.97 12.20
CA MET A 199 -4.26 18.13 13.27
C MET A 199 -3.60 19.05 14.30
N GLU A 200 -3.88 18.80 15.57
CA GLU A 200 -3.30 19.54 16.68
C GLU A 200 -2.28 18.66 17.41
N ILE A 201 -1.04 19.14 17.49
CA ILE A 201 0.08 18.42 18.09
C ILE A 201 0.72 19.32 19.14
N GLU A 202 0.95 18.79 20.33
CA GLU A 202 1.70 19.46 21.39
C GLU A 202 3.19 19.14 21.27
N VAL A 203 3.83 19.70 20.24
CA VAL A 203 5.24 19.42 19.93
C VAL A 203 6.15 20.01 21.03
N PRO A 204 7.04 19.20 21.64
CA PRO A 204 8.06 19.74 22.53
C PRO A 204 8.92 20.77 21.80
N MET A 205 9.15 21.94 22.42
CA MET A 205 9.87 23.04 21.77
C MET A 205 11.25 22.63 21.22
N ARG A 206 11.91 21.67 21.88
CA ARG A 206 13.20 21.14 21.42
C ARG A 206 13.11 20.40 20.07
N CYS A 207 12.01 19.67 19.81
CA CYS A 207 11.80 19.01 18.52
C CYS A 207 11.62 20.03 17.39
N PHE A 208 10.90 21.13 17.66
CA PHE A 208 10.72 22.21 16.69
C PHE A 208 12.04 22.93 16.38
N VAL A 209 12.82 23.28 17.41
CA VAL A 209 14.15 23.90 17.18
C VAL A 209 15.11 22.93 16.48
N PHE A 210 15.00 21.63 16.75
CA PHE A 210 15.78 20.59 16.09
C PHE A 210 15.48 20.47 14.59
N GLU A 211 14.21 20.64 14.16
CA GLU A 211 13.85 20.71 12.74
C GLU A 211 14.56 21.87 12.04
N LEU A 212 14.45 23.09 12.58
CA LEU A 212 15.10 24.28 12.02
C LEU A 212 16.62 24.11 11.96
N TYR A 213 17.20 23.48 12.98
CA TYR A 213 18.62 23.15 13.03
C TYR A 213 19.04 22.22 11.88
N LEU A 214 18.25 21.15 11.64
CA LEU A 214 18.50 20.22 10.55
C LEU A 214 18.41 20.91 9.18
N GLU A 215 17.41 21.77 8.97
CA GLU A 215 17.29 22.56 7.75
C GLU A 215 18.51 23.44 7.50
N GLU A 216 18.97 24.17 8.53
CA GLU A 216 20.15 25.03 8.43
C GLU A 216 21.41 24.23 8.09
N LYS A 217 21.63 23.12 8.80
CA LYS A 217 22.81 22.26 8.62
C LYS A 217 22.82 21.58 7.25
N THR A 218 21.66 21.34 6.65
CA THR A 218 21.53 20.63 5.38
C THR A 218 21.27 21.52 4.17
N LYS A 219 21.24 22.85 4.30
CA LYS A 219 20.91 23.82 3.22
C LYS A 219 21.46 23.49 1.83
N ASN A 220 22.69 22.94 1.73
CA ASN A 220 23.31 22.57 0.45
C ASN A 220 23.24 21.06 0.13
N LYS A 221 23.35 20.20 1.15
CA LYS A 221 23.49 18.73 0.99
C LYS A 221 22.12 18.03 0.92
N GLY A 222 21.13 18.54 1.64
CA GLY A 222 19.77 17.98 1.76
C GLY A 222 19.65 16.77 2.69
N PHE A 223 20.76 16.31 3.26
CA PHE A 223 20.82 15.22 4.25
C PHE A 223 22.05 15.37 5.14
N VAL A 224 22.06 14.65 6.26
CA VAL A 224 23.14 14.63 7.26
C VAL A 224 23.21 13.23 7.87
N THR A 225 24.37 12.81 8.40
CA THR A 225 24.48 11.55 9.14
C THR A 225 23.98 11.72 10.58
N LYS A 226 23.46 10.66 11.19
CA LYS A 226 23.04 10.69 12.59
C LYS A 226 24.18 11.08 13.54
N ASP A 227 25.39 10.58 13.30
CA ASP A 227 26.56 10.90 14.13
C ASP A 227 26.91 12.40 14.09
N GLU A 228 26.88 13.01 12.90
CA GLU A 228 27.09 14.46 12.74
C GLU A 228 26.02 15.28 13.47
N VAL A 229 24.78 14.77 13.56
CA VAL A 229 23.67 15.40 14.28
C VAL A 229 23.86 15.25 15.79
N ILE A 230 24.16 14.05 16.29
CA ILE A 230 24.37 13.81 17.73
C ILE A 230 25.51 14.66 18.27
N GLN A 231 26.64 14.68 17.55
CA GLN A 231 27.83 15.42 17.99
C GLN A 231 27.53 16.90 18.18
N SER A 232 26.76 17.50 17.27
CA SER A 232 26.47 18.93 17.32
C SER A 232 25.28 19.28 18.23
N CYS A 233 24.21 18.48 18.23
CA CYS A 233 23.03 18.77 19.03
C CYS A 233 23.27 18.65 20.54
N LYS A 234 24.30 17.90 20.94
CA LYS A 234 24.73 17.86 22.34
C LYS A 234 25.21 19.24 22.85
N GLU A 235 25.91 19.99 22.01
CA GLU A 235 26.47 21.31 22.35
C GLU A 235 25.47 22.45 22.05
N ASP A 236 24.82 22.39 20.89
CA ASP A 236 23.97 23.46 20.39
C ASP A 236 22.55 23.45 21.01
N LEU A 237 21.98 22.25 21.20
CA LEU A 237 20.58 22.05 21.60
C LEU A 237 20.42 21.32 22.94
N TYR A 238 21.52 20.89 23.57
CA TYR A 238 21.53 20.13 24.82
C TYR A 238 20.63 18.88 24.76
N MET A 239 20.63 18.20 23.60
CA MET A 239 19.88 16.98 23.37
C MET A 239 20.80 15.76 23.57
N SER A 240 20.32 14.76 24.31
CA SER A 240 20.97 13.45 24.35
C SER A 240 20.73 12.68 23.05
N GLU A 241 21.50 11.62 22.82
CA GLU A 241 21.25 10.71 21.68
C GLU A 241 19.82 10.14 21.70
N HIS A 242 19.28 9.86 22.89
CA HIS A 242 17.91 9.40 23.04
C HIS A 242 16.90 10.47 22.62
N ASP A 243 17.13 11.74 22.97
CA ASP A 243 16.27 12.85 22.56
C ASP A 243 16.31 13.06 21.05
N VAL A 244 17.50 12.95 20.43
CA VAL A 244 17.68 13.04 18.97
C VAL A 244 16.90 11.93 18.28
N GLU A 245 16.99 10.69 18.76
CA GLU A 245 16.25 9.56 18.19
C GLU A 245 14.73 9.77 18.25
N ILE A 246 14.21 10.28 19.37
CA ILE A 246 12.78 10.60 19.52
C ILE A 246 12.37 11.68 18.51
N ALA A 247 13.17 12.75 18.38
CA ALA A 247 12.89 13.84 17.48
C ALA A 247 12.91 13.38 16.00
N LEU A 248 13.90 12.57 15.61
CA LEU A 248 13.98 12.01 14.26
C LEU A 248 12.79 11.11 13.94
N LYS A 249 12.35 10.26 14.87
CA LYS A 249 11.14 9.43 14.69
C LYS A 249 9.88 10.26 14.57
N PHE A 250 9.74 11.31 15.37
CA PHE A 250 8.63 12.25 15.27
C PHE A 250 8.59 12.88 13.87
N LEU A 251 9.69 13.51 13.44
CA LEU A 251 9.76 14.17 12.14
C LEU A 251 9.56 13.19 10.97
N HIS A 252 10.05 11.95 11.11
CA HIS A 252 9.87 10.90 10.11
C HIS A 252 8.40 10.46 9.98
N ASN A 253 7.74 10.19 11.11
CA ASN A 253 6.34 9.77 11.11
C ASN A 253 5.41 10.91 10.65
N SER A 254 5.81 12.17 10.86
CA SER A 254 5.15 13.36 10.31
C SER A 254 5.41 13.59 8.81
N THR A 255 6.21 12.75 8.14
CA THR A 255 6.61 12.90 6.71
C THR A 255 7.42 14.18 6.44
N ILE A 256 8.00 14.80 7.47
CA ILE A 256 8.84 16.00 7.33
C ILE A 256 10.23 15.61 6.81
N ILE A 257 10.76 14.50 7.34
CA ILE A 257 12.06 13.94 6.94
C ILE A 257 11.92 12.46 6.57
N LEU A 258 12.94 11.91 5.91
CA LEU A 258 13.10 10.46 5.77
C LEU A 258 14.30 9.98 6.58
N TYR A 259 14.06 9.06 7.50
CA TYR A 259 15.06 8.49 8.39
C TYR A 259 14.83 6.98 8.55
N TYR A 260 15.83 6.19 8.16
CA TYR A 260 15.81 4.73 8.17
C TYR A 260 17.03 4.22 8.95
N PRO A 261 16.95 4.09 10.29
CA PRO A 261 18.08 3.75 11.13
C PRO A 261 18.71 2.38 10.83
N GLU A 262 17.99 1.50 10.14
CA GLU A 262 18.44 0.16 9.77
C GLU A 262 19.44 0.15 8.60
N ILE A 263 19.64 1.31 7.94
CA ILE A 263 20.51 1.43 6.76
C ILE A 263 21.75 2.21 7.14
N GLU A 264 22.92 1.65 6.81
CA GLU A 264 24.21 2.29 7.06
C GLU A 264 24.79 2.94 5.79
N PRO A 265 25.44 4.13 5.92
CA PRO A 265 25.46 4.97 7.12
C PRO A 265 24.07 5.53 7.45
N GLN A 266 23.76 5.76 8.73
CA GLN A 266 22.43 6.27 9.14
C GLN A 266 22.21 7.72 8.66
N LEU A 267 21.62 7.88 7.47
CA LEU A 267 21.33 9.19 6.87
C LEU A 267 19.95 9.70 7.26
N VAL A 268 19.90 10.99 7.56
CA VAL A 268 18.70 11.78 7.82
C VAL A 268 18.47 12.68 6.61
N PHE A 269 17.47 12.36 5.78
CA PHE A 269 17.10 13.17 4.61
C PHE A 269 16.07 14.22 5.01
N VAL A 270 16.56 15.46 5.19
CA VAL A 270 15.72 16.64 5.42
C VAL A 270 15.04 17.07 4.13
N ASN A 271 15.66 16.79 2.98
CA ASN A 271 15.06 16.98 1.67
C ASN A 271 14.83 15.63 0.96
N PRO A 272 13.64 15.02 1.08
CA PRO A 272 13.27 13.78 0.40
C PRO A 272 13.43 13.82 -1.12
N GLN A 273 13.41 15.01 -1.73
CA GLN A 273 13.57 15.18 -3.18
C GLN A 273 14.87 14.56 -3.69
N LYS A 274 15.92 14.48 -2.87
CA LYS A 274 17.18 13.82 -3.24
C LYS A 274 16.99 12.37 -3.65
N ILE A 275 16.16 11.62 -2.93
CA ILE A 275 15.84 10.22 -3.24
C ILE A 275 14.94 10.16 -4.47
N LEU A 276 13.94 11.04 -4.53
CA LEU A 276 12.97 11.09 -5.62
C LEU A 276 13.61 11.47 -6.97
N ASP A 277 14.64 12.31 -6.97
CA ASP A 277 15.40 12.71 -8.17
C ASP A 277 16.16 11.53 -8.78
N VAL A 278 16.80 10.69 -7.96
CA VAL A 278 17.50 9.49 -8.44
C VAL A 278 16.52 8.50 -9.07
N LEU A 279 15.42 8.22 -8.38
CA LEU A 279 14.34 7.41 -8.94
C LEU A 279 13.83 8.02 -10.26
N SER A 280 13.85 9.36 -10.39
CA SER A 280 13.17 10.06 -11.49
C SER A 280 13.99 9.89 -12.73
N HIS A 281 15.30 10.08 -12.59
CA HIS A 281 16.25 9.81 -13.64
C HIS A 281 16.23 8.34 -14.03
N LEU A 282 16.17 7.41 -13.08
CA LEU A 282 16.12 5.98 -13.38
C LEU A 282 14.87 5.61 -14.20
N LEU A 283 13.69 6.05 -13.77
CA LEU A 283 12.43 5.80 -14.48
C LEU A 283 12.37 6.54 -15.83
N ALA A 284 12.91 7.75 -15.92
CA ALA A 284 12.97 8.53 -17.15
C ALA A 284 13.69 7.81 -18.28
N LEU A 285 14.72 7.00 -17.98
CA LEU A 285 15.41 6.16 -18.98
C LEU A 285 14.50 5.18 -19.73
N THR A 286 13.28 4.95 -19.24
CA THR A 286 12.29 4.11 -19.94
C THR A 286 11.44 4.89 -20.95
N TYR A 287 11.46 6.22 -20.90
CA TYR A 287 10.59 7.12 -21.66
C TYR A 287 11.33 8.01 -22.65
N VAL A 288 12.53 8.49 -22.26
CA VAL A 288 13.26 9.48 -23.05
C VAL A 288 14.02 8.87 -24.23
N ASP A 289 14.33 9.69 -25.23
CA ASP A 289 15.22 9.31 -26.31
C ASP A 289 16.67 9.16 -25.85
N TYR A 290 17.50 8.49 -26.66
CA TYR A 290 18.89 8.20 -26.31
C TYR A 290 19.74 9.47 -26.07
N PRO A 291 19.65 10.54 -26.90
CA PRO A 291 20.35 11.80 -26.60
C PRO A 291 19.99 12.40 -25.24
N THR A 292 18.69 12.40 -24.88
CA THR A 292 18.24 12.90 -23.58
C THR A 292 18.70 12.00 -22.44
N ALA A 293 18.68 10.68 -22.65
CA ALA A 293 19.21 9.72 -21.68
C ALA A 293 20.69 9.96 -21.34
N GLN A 294 21.51 10.30 -22.34
CA GLN A 294 22.92 10.66 -22.14
C GLN A 294 23.11 11.90 -21.25
N SER A 295 22.16 12.84 -21.28
CA SER A 295 22.19 14.02 -20.42
C SER A 295 21.86 13.72 -18.96
N LEU A 296 21.08 12.65 -18.73
CA LEU A 296 20.68 12.16 -17.40
C LEU A 296 21.75 11.24 -16.79
N ALA A 297 22.15 10.22 -17.54
CA ALA A 297 23.18 9.25 -17.17
C ALA A 297 24.28 9.24 -18.23
N THR A 298 25.47 9.71 -17.85
CA THR A 298 26.63 9.76 -18.74
C THR A 298 27.05 8.34 -19.16
N ASP A 299 27.29 8.12 -20.45
CA ASP A 299 27.70 6.82 -21.01
C ASP A 299 26.65 5.71 -20.82
N VAL A 300 25.37 6.05 -20.66
CA VAL A 300 24.28 5.07 -20.68
C VAL A 300 24.20 4.38 -22.04
N THR A 301 23.97 3.07 -22.06
CA THR A 301 23.85 2.30 -23.30
C THR A 301 22.40 2.04 -23.64
N GLU A 302 22.08 1.91 -24.93
CA GLU A 302 20.74 1.48 -25.37
C GLU A 302 20.36 0.10 -24.78
N SER A 303 21.35 -0.77 -24.55
CA SER A 303 21.13 -2.07 -23.92
C SER A 303 20.67 -1.95 -22.47
N GLU A 304 21.26 -1.06 -21.68
CA GLU A 304 20.83 -0.77 -20.30
C GLU A 304 19.41 -0.21 -20.29
N MET A 305 19.12 0.79 -21.14
CA MET A 305 17.77 1.36 -21.26
C MET A 305 16.74 0.29 -21.65
N LYS A 306 17.05 -0.53 -22.65
CA LYS A 306 16.16 -1.61 -23.12
C LYS A 306 15.95 -2.68 -22.06
N ARG A 307 16.99 -3.03 -21.30
CA ARG A 307 16.92 -4.01 -20.21
C ARG A 307 16.06 -3.49 -19.07
N LEU A 308 16.21 -2.23 -18.69
CA LEU A 308 15.34 -1.57 -17.70
C LEU A 308 13.89 -1.53 -18.20
N LYS A 309 13.65 -0.99 -19.40
CA LYS A 309 12.30 -0.84 -19.96
C LYS A 309 11.56 -2.16 -20.19
N LYS A 310 12.24 -3.21 -20.66
CA LYS A 310 11.57 -4.48 -21.05
C LYS A 310 11.57 -5.54 -19.97
N ALA A 311 12.57 -5.55 -19.11
CA ALA A 311 12.73 -6.57 -18.07
C ALA A 311 12.61 -6.01 -16.66
N GLY A 312 12.56 -4.69 -16.48
CA GLY A 312 12.60 -4.05 -15.17
C GLY A 312 13.95 -4.23 -14.49
N LEU A 313 15.04 -4.46 -15.24
CA LEU A 313 16.33 -4.83 -14.66
C LEU A 313 17.36 -3.72 -14.84
N PHE A 314 18.10 -3.43 -13.77
CA PHE A 314 19.29 -2.59 -13.80
C PHE A 314 20.41 -3.17 -12.94
N GLU A 315 21.61 -2.63 -13.10
CA GLU A 315 22.80 -2.95 -12.30
C GLU A 315 23.27 -1.66 -11.62
N GLN A 316 24.02 -1.79 -10.52
CA GLN A 316 24.56 -0.65 -9.79
C GLN A 316 25.39 0.29 -10.66
N VAL A 317 26.13 -0.24 -11.64
CA VAL A 317 26.93 0.56 -12.59
C VAL A 317 26.08 1.57 -13.39
N LEU A 318 24.77 1.33 -13.54
CA LEU A 318 23.87 2.31 -14.16
C LEU A 318 23.65 3.51 -13.22
N LEU A 319 23.56 3.28 -11.92
CA LEU A 319 23.39 4.34 -10.92
C LEU A 319 24.63 5.22 -10.82
N GLU A 320 25.83 4.63 -10.94
CA GLU A 320 27.11 5.36 -10.95
C GLU A 320 27.21 6.40 -12.08
N LYS A 321 26.39 6.25 -13.13
CA LYS A 321 26.32 7.19 -14.26
C LYS A 321 25.53 8.47 -13.92
N PHE A 322 24.77 8.48 -12.83
CA PHE A 322 24.05 9.67 -12.34
C PHE A 322 24.96 10.56 -11.47
N LYS A 323 26.04 11.10 -12.05
CA LYS A 323 27.11 11.80 -11.31
C LYS A 323 26.68 13.07 -10.55
N LYS A 324 25.51 13.62 -10.85
CA LYS A 324 25.02 14.89 -10.25
C LYS A 324 24.12 14.71 -9.03
N VAL A 325 23.62 13.50 -8.78
CA VAL A 325 22.63 13.23 -7.72
C VAL A 325 23.25 12.55 -6.49
N PHE A 326 24.29 11.73 -6.69
CA PHE A 326 25.03 11.09 -5.60
C PHE A 326 26.21 11.97 -5.17
N LEU A 327 26.29 12.25 -3.86
CA LEU A 327 27.31 13.09 -3.24
C LEU A 327 27.62 12.53 -1.84
N ASP A 328 28.90 12.58 -1.44
CA ASP A 328 29.38 12.15 -0.12
C ASP A 328 28.87 10.75 0.27
N ASP A 329 28.17 10.65 1.40
CA ASP A 329 27.65 9.43 2.00
C ASP A 329 26.41 8.88 1.27
N PHE A 330 25.73 9.71 0.47
CA PHE A 330 24.62 9.26 -0.36
C PHE A 330 25.16 8.67 -1.65
N THR A 331 25.48 7.38 -1.58
CA THR A 331 26.09 6.58 -2.65
C THR A 331 25.06 5.73 -3.40
N PRO A 332 25.40 5.21 -4.59
CA PRO A 332 24.60 4.20 -5.27
C PRO A 332 24.27 2.97 -4.41
N ASP A 333 25.25 2.50 -3.62
CA ASP A 333 25.07 1.37 -2.69
C ASP A 333 24.04 1.69 -1.60
N TYR A 334 24.16 2.86 -0.97
CA TYR A 334 23.19 3.32 0.02
C TYR A 334 21.78 3.36 -0.58
N PHE A 335 21.64 3.92 -1.78
CA PHE A 335 20.35 4.03 -2.45
C PHE A 335 19.76 2.66 -2.82
N ILE A 336 20.57 1.70 -3.26
CA ILE A 336 20.13 0.32 -3.46
C ILE A 336 19.63 -0.29 -2.15
N ASN A 337 20.40 -0.15 -1.06
CA ASN A 337 20.00 -0.66 0.26
C ASN A 337 18.69 -0.04 0.73
N LEU A 338 18.50 1.26 0.49
CA LEU A 338 17.25 1.98 0.74
C LEU A 338 16.08 1.42 -0.06
N LEU A 339 16.22 1.27 -1.37
CA LEU A 339 15.15 0.72 -2.20
C LEU A 339 14.81 -0.73 -1.85
N GLN A 340 15.79 -1.53 -1.41
CA GLN A 340 15.56 -2.89 -0.92
C GLN A 340 14.85 -2.90 0.44
N HIS A 341 15.28 -2.05 1.38
CA HIS A 341 14.62 -1.89 2.68
C HIS A 341 13.15 -1.47 2.51
N LEU A 342 12.88 -0.62 1.53
CA LEU A 342 11.54 -0.15 1.17
C LEU A 342 10.75 -1.13 0.27
N HIS A 343 11.33 -2.29 -0.07
CA HIS A 343 10.73 -3.29 -0.96
C HIS A 343 10.29 -2.73 -2.33
N ILE A 344 10.99 -1.70 -2.82
CA ILE A 344 10.78 -1.11 -4.15
C ILE A 344 11.50 -1.95 -5.22
N ILE A 345 12.65 -2.54 -4.86
CA ILE A 345 13.42 -3.42 -5.74
C ILE A 345 13.72 -4.75 -5.09
N SER A 346 13.91 -5.78 -5.91
CA SER A 346 14.40 -7.09 -5.46
C SER A 346 15.74 -7.44 -6.12
N LYS A 347 16.68 -7.98 -5.36
CA LYS A 347 17.95 -8.50 -5.89
C LYS A 347 17.73 -9.90 -6.46
N LEU A 348 18.01 -10.07 -7.77
CA LEU A 348 17.86 -11.36 -8.41
C LEU A 348 19.12 -12.22 -8.24
N LYS A 349 18.96 -13.36 -7.57
CA LYS A 349 20.01 -14.38 -7.43
C LYS A 349 20.10 -15.20 -8.72
N SER A 350 20.90 -14.77 -9.69
CA SER A 350 21.21 -15.59 -10.86
C SER A 350 22.57 -16.26 -10.71
N GLN A 351 22.63 -17.57 -10.93
CA GLN A 351 23.90 -18.31 -11.04
C GLN A 351 24.68 -17.97 -12.33
N VAL A 352 24.07 -17.22 -13.26
CA VAL A 352 24.63 -16.93 -14.60
C VAL A 352 25.06 -15.46 -14.75
N LEU A 353 24.58 -14.56 -13.89
CA LEU A 353 24.96 -13.15 -13.95
C LEU A 353 26.24 -12.91 -13.13
N VAL A 354 27.28 -12.41 -13.80
CA VAL A 354 28.57 -12.06 -13.16
C VAL A 354 28.43 -10.85 -12.22
N ARG A 355 27.33 -10.09 -12.34
CA ARG A 355 27.06 -8.85 -11.59
C ARG A 355 25.69 -8.91 -10.96
N ASP A 356 25.60 -8.32 -9.76
CA ASP A 356 24.34 -8.14 -9.05
C ASP A 356 23.37 -7.32 -9.91
N SER A 357 22.18 -7.89 -10.14
CA SER A 357 21.12 -7.27 -10.93
C SER A 357 19.87 -7.10 -10.08
N TYR A 358 19.27 -5.93 -10.19
CA TYR A 358 18.13 -5.50 -9.39
C TYR A 358 16.89 -5.37 -10.27
N PHE A 359 15.77 -5.86 -9.75
CA PHE A 359 14.47 -5.81 -10.41
C PHE A 359 13.63 -4.68 -9.84
N LEU A 360 13.20 -3.76 -10.70
CA LEU A 360 12.34 -2.60 -10.43
C LEU A 360 11.03 -2.77 -11.21
N PRO A 361 9.92 -3.18 -10.57
CA PRO A 361 8.66 -3.44 -11.26
C PRO A 361 8.03 -2.20 -11.89
N SER A 362 8.20 -1.01 -11.28
CA SER A 362 7.62 0.25 -11.78
C SER A 362 8.22 0.72 -13.11
N ALA A 363 9.38 0.20 -13.51
CA ALA A 363 9.99 0.45 -14.82
C ALA A 363 9.38 -0.38 -15.96
N LEU A 364 8.57 -1.40 -15.64
CA LEU A 364 7.93 -2.26 -16.62
C LEU A 364 6.83 -1.52 -17.41
N PRO A 365 6.51 -2.00 -18.63
CA PRO A 365 5.39 -1.48 -19.40
C PRO A 365 4.05 -1.96 -18.83
N ALA A 366 2.96 -1.26 -19.18
CA ALA A 366 1.61 -1.68 -18.85
C ALA A 366 1.22 -3.00 -19.54
N TYR A 367 0.41 -3.80 -18.85
CA TYR A 367 -0.10 -5.07 -19.32
C TYR A 367 -0.96 -4.90 -20.57
N ASN A 368 -0.77 -5.80 -21.55
CA ASN A 368 -1.45 -5.76 -22.84
C ASN A 368 -2.40 -6.95 -23.05
N ASN A 369 -2.94 -7.54 -21.98
CA ASN A 369 -3.94 -8.61 -22.04
C ASN A 369 -3.47 -9.86 -22.81
N ASN A 370 -2.18 -10.18 -22.78
CA ASN A 370 -1.58 -11.23 -23.60
C ASN A 370 -1.24 -12.52 -22.84
N TYR A 371 -1.56 -12.63 -21.55
CA TYR A 371 -1.42 -13.90 -20.85
C TYR A 371 -2.52 -14.86 -21.32
N ASP A 372 -2.10 -16.01 -21.83
CA ASP A 372 -3.02 -17.08 -22.17
C ASP A 372 -3.42 -17.83 -20.90
N ILE A 373 -4.58 -17.44 -20.36
CA ILE A 373 -5.20 -18.03 -19.17
C ILE A 373 -6.33 -19.00 -19.53
N THR A 374 -6.49 -19.34 -20.82
CA THR A 374 -7.65 -20.12 -21.31
C THR A 374 -7.69 -21.55 -20.77
N ASN A 375 -6.53 -22.11 -20.41
CA ASN A 375 -6.39 -23.48 -19.92
C ASN A 375 -6.31 -23.56 -18.38
N VAL A 376 -6.43 -22.45 -17.66
CA VAL A 376 -6.39 -22.46 -16.19
C VAL A 376 -7.67 -23.09 -15.64
N THR A 377 -7.53 -24.13 -14.84
CA THR A 377 -8.68 -24.92 -14.33
C THR A 377 -9.34 -24.34 -13.08
N THR A 378 -8.70 -23.41 -12.37
CA THR A 378 -9.29 -22.72 -11.21
C THR A 378 -10.03 -21.47 -11.65
N LYS A 379 -11.17 -21.16 -11.01
CA LYS A 379 -11.75 -19.82 -11.15
C LYS A 379 -10.85 -18.80 -10.44
N PRO A 380 -10.73 -17.57 -10.97
CA PRO A 380 -9.83 -16.60 -10.38
C PRO A 380 -10.33 -16.17 -9.00
N LEU A 381 -9.42 -16.13 -8.03
CA LEU A 381 -9.67 -15.53 -6.73
C LEU A 381 -9.46 -14.01 -6.83
N TYR A 382 -10.40 -13.23 -6.34
CA TYR A 382 -10.32 -11.77 -6.30
C TYR A 382 -10.00 -11.30 -4.88
N TYR A 383 -9.11 -10.33 -4.78
CA TYR A 383 -8.87 -9.56 -3.57
C TYR A 383 -9.50 -8.18 -3.75
N VAL A 384 -10.55 -7.92 -2.99
CA VAL A 384 -11.37 -6.70 -3.07
C VAL A 384 -11.23 -5.93 -1.77
N TRP A 385 -10.99 -4.62 -1.84
CA TRP A 385 -10.91 -3.78 -0.65
C TRP A 385 -12.29 -3.29 -0.25
N LEU A 386 -12.63 -3.42 1.04
CA LEU A 386 -13.91 -2.98 1.57
C LEU A 386 -13.72 -1.90 2.63
N GLU A 387 -14.36 -0.75 2.44
CA GLU A 387 -14.41 0.31 3.45
C GLU A 387 -15.78 0.39 4.11
N GLN A 388 -15.77 0.85 5.35
CA GLN A 388 -16.95 1.06 6.17
C GLN A 388 -16.80 2.41 6.86
N GLU A 389 -17.81 3.27 6.77
CA GLU A 389 -17.76 4.59 7.41
C GLU A 389 -18.11 4.52 8.89
N ASP A 390 -19.15 3.76 9.21
CA ASP A 390 -19.67 3.56 10.55
C ASP A 390 -20.01 2.07 10.75
N GLU A 391 -19.92 1.59 11.99
CA GLU A 391 -20.16 0.17 12.35
C GLU A 391 -21.55 -0.31 11.93
N TRP A 392 -22.51 0.61 11.79
CA TRP A 392 -23.89 0.35 11.40
C TRP A 392 -24.15 0.38 9.89
N GLU A 393 -23.18 0.79 9.08
CA GLU A 393 -23.32 0.87 7.63
C GLU A 393 -22.75 -0.37 6.92
N SER A 394 -23.31 -0.70 5.76
CA SER A 394 -22.78 -1.77 4.91
C SER A 394 -21.38 -1.43 4.41
N LYS A 395 -20.52 -2.45 4.37
CA LYS A 395 -19.21 -2.36 3.72
C LYS A 395 -19.38 -2.13 2.23
N ASN A 396 -18.55 -1.27 1.67
CA ASN A 396 -18.57 -0.93 0.25
C ASN A 396 -17.22 -1.22 -0.38
N ALA A 397 -17.23 -1.71 -1.63
CA ALA A 397 -16.01 -1.96 -2.37
C ALA A 397 -15.31 -0.64 -2.72
N VAL A 398 -14.01 -0.56 -2.48
CA VAL A 398 -13.13 0.55 -2.91
C VAL A 398 -12.02 0.02 -3.81
N LEU A 399 -11.31 0.93 -4.49
CA LEU A 399 -10.21 0.53 -5.37
C LEU A 399 -9.02 -0.01 -4.57
N ALA A 400 -8.22 -0.86 -5.21
CA ALA A 400 -6.97 -1.37 -4.66
C ALA A 400 -6.04 -0.19 -4.31
N PRO A 401 -5.46 -0.16 -3.09
CA PRO A 401 -4.61 0.94 -2.65
C PRO A 401 -3.43 1.18 -3.61
N GLN A 402 -3.19 2.45 -3.90
CA GLN A 402 -2.08 2.87 -4.74
C GLN A 402 -0.74 2.35 -4.20
N GLY A 403 0.11 1.86 -5.12
CA GLY A 403 1.43 1.32 -4.81
C GLY A 403 1.48 -0.12 -4.29
N ILE A 404 0.34 -0.67 -3.84
CA ILE A 404 0.32 -2.00 -3.23
C ILE A 404 0.85 -3.10 -4.16
N PHE A 405 0.57 -3.01 -5.45
CA PHE A 405 0.90 -4.07 -6.40
C PHE A 405 2.40 -4.17 -6.69
N ILE A 406 3.11 -3.03 -6.71
CA ILE A 406 4.56 -3.00 -6.94
C ILE A 406 5.29 -3.64 -5.77
N LEU A 407 4.91 -3.30 -4.55
CA LEU A 407 5.45 -3.92 -3.34
C LEU A 407 5.08 -5.39 -3.21
N PHE A 408 3.84 -5.73 -3.53
CA PHE A 408 3.37 -7.12 -3.56
C PHE A 408 4.26 -7.99 -4.46
N TYR A 409 4.66 -7.46 -5.62
CA TYR A 409 5.55 -8.15 -6.53
C TYR A 409 6.92 -8.44 -5.88
N VAL A 410 7.52 -7.43 -5.23
CA VAL A 410 8.81 -7.56 -4.58
C VAL A 410 8.73 -8.51 -3.38
N HIS A 411 7.75 -8.36 -2.50
CA HIS A 411 7.53 -9.26 -1.37
C HIS A 411 7.33 -10.71 -1.79
N LEU A 412 6.64 -10.96 -2.90
CA LEU A 412 6.42 -12.32 -3.44
C LEU A 412 7.71 -12.95 -3.97
N LEU A 413 8.67 -12.14 -4.44
CA LEU A 413 9.99 -12.62 -4.85
C LEU A 413 10.93 -12.84 -3.66
N GLU A 414 10.75 -12.10 -2.58
CA GLU A 414 11.63 -12.11 -1.39
C GLU A 414 11.20 -13.09 -0.30
N GLN A 415 9.95 -13.57 -0.33
CA GLN A 415 9.47 -14.61 0.58
C GLN A 415 10.33 -15.89 0.46
N LYS A 416 10.45 -16.60 1.58
CA LYS A 416 11.38 -17.74 1.74
C LYS A 416 10.69 -19.09 1.82
N GLU A 417 9.36 -19.10 1.87
CA GLU A 417 8.55 -20.30 2.06
C GLU A 417 8.54 -21.15 0.80
N TYR A 418 8.37 -20.50 -0.36
CA TYR A 418 8.34 -21.16 -1.65
C TYR A 418 9.48 -20.67 -2.53
N LYS A 419 10.00 -21.55 -3.38
CA LYS A 419 10.84 -21.11 -4.48
C LYS A 419 9.95 -20.44 -5.54
N VAL A 420 10.23 -19.18 -5.85
CA VAL A 420 9.51 -18.39 -6.86
C VAL A 420 10.48 -17.95 -7.95
N GLU A 421 10.11 -18.14 -9.21
CA GLU A 421 10.91 -17.77 -10.38
C GLU A 421 10.03 -17.09 -11.43
N PHE A 422 10.63 -16.21 -12.24
CA PHE A 422 9.92 -15.65 -13.38
C PHE A 422 9.63 -16.70 -14.44
N THR A 423 8.44 -16.64 -15.04
CA THR A 423 8.17 -17.40 -16.26
C THR A 423 8.88 -16.80 -17.46
N ARG A 424 8.75 -17.49 -18.60
CA ARG A 424 9.18 -16.98 -19.91
C ARG A 424 8.27 -15.89 -20.47
N HIS A 425 7.12 -15.61 -19.84
CA HIS A 425 6.22 -14.56 -20.30
C HIS A 425 6.83 -13.17 -20.08
N PRO A 426 6.44 -12.17 -20.89
CA PRO A 426 6.80 -10.78 -20.62
C PRO A 426 6.28 -10.33 -19.25
N LYS A 427 7.00 -9.42 -18.63
CA LYS A 427 6.69 -8.85 -17.32
C LYS A 427 6.01 -7.51 -17.53
N TYR A 428 5.02 -7.21 -16.71
CA TYR A 428 4.27 -5.97 -16.80
C TYR A 428 4.18 -5.30 -15.43
N ARG A 429 3.95 -3.99 -15.45
CA ARG A 429 3.82 -3.17 -14.25
C ARG A 429 2.64 -3.59 -13.39
N ASN A 430 1.51 -3.89 -14.02
CA ASN A 430 0.25 -4.25 -13.37
C ASN A 430 -0.18 -5.71 -13.61
N ALA A 431 0.72 -6.56 -14.12
CA ALA A 431 0.47 -7.99 -14.26
C ALA A 431 1.77 -8.80 -14.20
N LEU A 432 1.70 -9.98 -13.58
CA LEU A 432 2.83 -10.87 -13.42
C LEU A 432 2.43 -12.32 -13.68
N SER A 433 3.42 -13.07 -14.16
CA SER A 433 3.36 -14.52 -14.30
C SER A 433 4.61 -15.12 -13.65
N LEU A 434 4.41 -16.00 -12.68
CA LEU A 434 5.48 -16.62 -11.90
C LEU A 434 5.35 -18.14 -11.88
N TRP A 435 6.48 -18.82 -11.80
CA TRP A 435 6.54 -20.21 -11.38
C TRP A 435 6.69 -20.26 -9.87
N ILE A 436 5.89 -21.10 -9.23
CA ILE A 436 5.99 -21.42 -7.80
C ILE A 436 6.22 -22.93 -7.66
N TYR A 437 7.16 -23.32 -6.80
CA TYR A 437 7.45 -24.73 -6.54
C TYR A 437 6.87 -25.13 -5.18
N ILE A 438 5.85 -26.00 -5.21
CA ILE A 438 5.15 -26.52 -4.03
C ILE A 438 5.39 -28.02 -4.00
N GLU A 439 5.96 -28.54 -2.91
CA GLU A 439 6.34 -29.96 -2.77
C GLU A 439 7.16 -30.49 -3.98
N GLY A 440 8.05 -29.65 -4.52
CA GLY A 440 8.87 -29.97 -5.69
C GLY A 440 8.13 -29.93 -7.03
N LYS A 441 6.82 -29.71 -7.05
CA LYS A 441 6.03 -29.52 -8.29
C LYS A 441 6.01 -28.06 -8.70
N ARG A 442 6.33 -27.81 -9.96
CA ARG A 442 6.24 -26.49 -10.57
C ARG A 442 4.80 -26.19 -10.97
N CYS A 443 4.24 -25.12 -10.42
CA CYS A 443 2.93 -24.58 -10.77
C CYS A 443 3.10 -23.17 -11.34
N THR A 444 2.08 -22.66 -12.04
CA THR A 444 2.10 -21.30 -12.61
C THR A 444 1.05 -20.43 -11.93
N LEU A 445 1.46 -19.20 -11.61
CA LEU A 445 0.61 -18.20 -10.99
C LEU A 445 0.52 -16.99 -11.92
N TYR A 446 -0.69 -16.53 -12.20
CA TYR A 446 -0.93 -15.27 -12.90
C TYR A 446 -1.65 -14.31 -11.96
N ILE A 447 -1.12 -13.11 -11.80
CA ILE A 447 -1.70 -12.09 -10.92
C ILE A 447 -1.81 -10.81 -11.72
N ILE A 448 -3.02 -10.23 -11.73
CA ILE A 448 -3.35 -9.06 -12.52
C ILE A 448 -3.97 -8.02 -11.59
N ASN A 449 -3.38 -6.83 -11.53
CA ASN A 449 -4.01 -5.68 -10.90
C ASN A 449 -4.99 -5.05 -11.89
N CYS A 450 -6.29 -5.15 -11.57
CA CYS A 450 -7.36 -4.51 -12.33
C CYS A 450 -7.68 -3.10 -11.83
N TYR A 451 -6.99 -2.59 -10.81
CA TYR A 451 -7.27 -1.36 -10.06
C TYR A 451 -8.50 -1.45 -9.15
N GLU A 452 -9.62 -2.04 -9.60
CA GLU A 452 -10.75 -2.27 -8.69
C GLU A 452 -10.52 -3.46 -7.73
N HIS A 453 -9.67 -4.40 -8.14
CA HIS A 453 -9.30 -5.59 -7.37
C HIS A 453 -8.04 -6.23 -7.96
N ILE A 454 -7.43 -7.14 -7.20
CA ILE A 454 -6.36 -8.01 -7.70
C ILE A 454 -6.95 -9.37 -8.05
N LYS A 455 -6.72 -9.83 -9.28
CA LYS A 455 -7.14 -11.16 -9.76
C LYS A 455 -5.99 -12.13 -9.70
N VAL A 456 -6.25 -13.34 -9.21
CA VAL A 456 -5.26 -14.42 -9.12
C VAL A 456 -5.77 -15.68 -9.82
N TYR A 457 -4.99 -16.19 -10.76
CA TYR A 457 -5.21 -17.45 -11.43
C TYR A 457 -4.10 -18.44 -11.04
N PHE A 458 -4.48 -19.67 -10.71
CA PHE A 458 -3.53 -20.71 -10.34
C PHE A 458 -3.65 -21.92 -11.28
N ASP A 459 -2.57 -22.18 -12.00
CA ASP A 459 -2.41 -23.36 -12.83
C ASP A 459 -1.53 -24.38 -12.11
N GLY A 460 -2.19 -25.28 -11.39
CA GLY A 460 -1.56 -26.33 -10.61
C GLY A 460 -2.58 -27.25 -9.94
N PRO A 461 -2.13 -28.26 -9.19
CA PRO A 461 -3.01 -29.16 -8.45
C PRO A 461 -3.91 -28.41 -7.46
N LYS A 462 -5.24 -28.61 -7.54
CA LYS A 462 -6.24 -27.92 -6.70
C LYS A 462 -5.96 -27.99 -5.19
N ARG A 463 -5.40 -29.09 -4.71
CA ARG A 463 -4.99 -29.25 -3.30
C ARG A 463 -3.98 -28.20 -2.79
N TYR A 464 -3.28 -27.52 -3.71
CA TYR A 464 -2.34 -26.45 -3.37
C TYR A 464 -2.99 -25.06 -3.39
N CYS A 465 -4.25 -24.91 -3.85
CA CYS A 465 -4.94 -23.62 -3.86
C CYS A 465 -4.92 -22.93 -2.47
N PRO A 466 -5.11 -23.63 -1.32
CA PRO A 466 -5.09 -22.98 0.00
C PRO A 466 -3.72 -22.40 0.36
N GLN A 467 -2.64 -23.13 0.08
CA GLN A 467 -1.25 -22.68 0.31
C GLN A 467 -0.94 -21.45 -0.54
N VAL A 468 -1.38 -21.45 -1.80
CA VAL A 468 -1.23 -20.29 -2.68
C VAL A 468 -2.04 -19.11 -2.16
N ARG A 469 -3.30 -19.31 -1.74
CA ARG A 469 -4.12 -18.25 -1.15
C ARG A 469 -3.42 -17.62 0.05
N GLU A 470 -2.97 -18.44 1.01
CA GLU A 470 -2.27 -17.96 2.22
C GLU A 470 -1.02 -17.15 1.90
N LEU A 471 -0.21 -17.62 0.94
CA LEU A 471 0.96 -16.89 0.44
C LEU A 471 0.57 -15.51 -0.09
N ILE A 472 -0.48 -15.44 -0.91
CA ILE A 472 -0.92 -14.20 -1.53
C ILE A 472 -1.51 -13.24 -0.49
N THR A 473 -2.42 -13.72 0.37
CA THR A 473 -2.99 -12.93 1.47
C THR A 473 -1.89 -12.36 2.37
N THR A 474 -0.91 -13.19 2.76
CA THR A 474 0.22 -12.76 3.59
C THR A 474 1.07 -11.70 2.90
N THR A 475 1.32 -11.87 1.61
CA THR A 475 2.10 -10.91 0.81
C THR A 475 1.36 -9.60 0.61
N ILE A 476 0.04 -9.63 0.38
CA ILE A 476 -0.81 -8.42 0.32
C ILE A 476 -0.77 -7.70 1.67
N ASN A 477 -0.94 -8.42 2.79
CA ASN A 477 -0.89 -7.83 4.13
C ASN A 477 0.43 -7.11 4.41
N LYS A 478 1.58 -7.74 4.11
CA LYS A 478 2.89 -7.11 4.22
C LYS A 478 3.02 -5.85 3.36
N SER A 479 2.48 -5.91 2.15
CA SER A 479 2.50 -4.79 1.21
C SER A 479 1.62 -3.63 1.69
N SER A 480 0.44 -3.93 2.26
CA SER A 480 -0.43 -2.94 2.89
C SER A 480 0.28 -2.23 4.04
N ASP A 481 0.98 -2.96 4.91
CA ASP A 481 1.66 -2.33 6.04
C ASP A 481 2.81 -1.42 5.60
N ALA A 482 3.55 -1.80 4.57
CA ALA A 482 4.67 -1.01 4.04
C ALA A 482 4.26 0.38 3.53
N ILE A 483 3.01 0.55 3.08
CA ILE A 483 2.42 1.83 2.64
C ILE A 483 1.42 2.39 3.65
N SER A 484 1.42 1.89 4.89
CA SER A 484 0.46 2.27 5.93
C SER A 484 -1.01 2.16 5.49
N ALA A 485 -1.37 1.20 4.64
CA ALA A 485 -2.74 0.92 4.26
C ALA A 485 -3.40 -0.08 5.23
N LYS A 486 -4.72 0.03 5.42
CA LYS A 486 -5.52 -0.91 6.17
C LYS A 486 -5.50 -2.30 5.51
N ARG A 487 -5.65 -3.33 6.33
CA ARG A 487 -5.77 -4.73 5.88
C ARG A 487 -7.24 -5.13 5.73
N ASN A 488 -8.00 -4.34 4.98
CA ASN A 488 -9.45 -4.46 4.80
C ASN A 488 -9.84 -5.11 3.46
N HIS A 489 -8.95 -5.92 2.89
CA HIS A 489 -9.29 -6.72 1.73
C HIS A 489 -10.05 -7.98 2.15
N VAL A 490 -10.89 -8.48 1.26
CA VAL A 490 -11.61 -9.74 1.40
C VAL A 490 -11.42 -10.60 0.17
N ASN A 491 -11.57 -11.91 0.36
CA ASN A 491 -11.60 -12.87 -0.71
C ASN A 491 -12.96 -12.82 -1.40
N ALA A 492 -12.96 -12.76 -2.72
CA ALA A 492 -14.17 -12.68 -3.52
C ALA A 492 -14.03 -13.40 -4.86
N PHE A 493 -15.15 -13.50 -5.56
CA PHE A 493 -15.26 -14.03 -6.91
C PHE A 493 -16.04 -13.07 -7.82
N PRO A 494 -15.92 -13.21 -9.15
CA PRO A 494 -16.71 -12.39 -10.07
C PRO A 494 -18.22 -12.56 -9.84
N CYS A 495 -18.96 -11.44 -9.80
CA CYS A 495 -20.41 -11.46 -9.73
C CYS A 495 -21.01 -12.20 -10.95
N PRO A 496 -21.91 -13.18 -10.75
CA PRO A 496 -22.61 -13.91 -11.81
C PRO A 496 -23.39 -13.00 -12.76
N ASN A 497 -24.02 -11.96 -12.22
CA ASN A 497 -24.77 -10.96 -12.99
C ASN A 497 -23.86 -9.98 -13.76
N LYS A 498 -22.55 -10.00 -13.50
CA LYS A 498 -21.56 -9.07 -14.07
C LYS A 498 -21.92 -7.60 -13.86
N GLU A 499 -22.63 -7.30 -12.78
CA GLU A 499 -22.89 -5.93 -12.36
C GLU A 499 -21.56 -5.24 -12.02
N GLU A 500 -21.39 -4.01 -12.47
CA GLU A 500 -20.19 -3.23 -12.19
C GLU A 500 -20.02 -3.04 -10.68
N GLN A 501 -18.79 -3.18 -10.20
CA GLN A 501 -18.44 -3.09 -8.76
C GLN A 501 -19.15 -4.10 -7.83
N CYS A 502 -19.89 -5.06 -8.37
CA CYS A 502 -20.48 -6.15 -7.59
C CYS A 502 -19.52 -7.35 -7.55
N TYR A 503 -19.35 -7.92 -6.36
CA TYR A 503 -18.47 -9.06 -6.10
C TYR A 503 -19.18 -10.09 -5.22
N CYS A 504 -18.95 -11.37 -5.48
CA CYS A 504 -19.36 -12.45 -4.56
C CYS A 504 -18.33 -12.55 -3.44
N ILE A 505 -18.62 -11.92 -2.30
CA ILE A 505 -17.74 -11.95 -1.13
C ILE A 505 -17.84 -13.32 -0.46
N VAL A 506 -16.70 -13.94 -0.19
CA VAL A 506 -16.65 -15.24 0.48
C VAL A 506 -16.76 -15.07 1.97
N ASP A 507 -17.69 -15.80 2.57
CA ASP A 507 -17.80 -16.03 3.99
C ASP A 507 -17.27 -17.43 4.30
N GLU A 508 -16.09 -17.50 4.91
CA GLU A 508 -15.41 -18.76 5.19
C GLU A 508 -16.06 -19.54 6.35
N GLU A 509 -16.70 -18.84 7.29
CA GLU A 509 -17.36 -19.45 8.45
C GLU A 509 -18.58 -20.24 8.00
N TYR A 510 -19.40 -19.63 7.15
CA TYR A 510 -20.62 -20.25 6.63
C TYR A 510 -20.41 -21.00 5.32
N GLN A 511 -19.21 -20.95 4.72
CA GLN A 511 -18.88 -21.57 3.43
C GLN A 511 -19.81 -21.12 2.29
N VAL A 512 -20.17 -19.84 2.30
CA VAL A 512 -21.06 -19.23 1.29
C VAL A 512 -20.36 -18.07 0.60
N ALA A 513 -20.82 -17.72 -0.59
CA ALA A 513 -20.37 -16.51 -1.28
C ALA A 513 -21.59 -15.70 -1.71
N ASN A 514 -21.71 -14.48 -1.20
CA ASN A 514 -22.87 -13.61 -1.41
C ASN A 514 -22.46 -12.36 -2.19
N CYS A 515 -23.27 -11.97 -3.18
CA CYS A 515 -23.04 -10.74 -3.91
C CYS A 515 -23.20 -9.51 -3.00
N LEU A 516 -22.30 -8.54 -3.17
CA LEU A 516 -22.30 -7.31 -2.39
C LEU A 516 -23.49 -6.39 -2.68
N LEU A 517 -23.90 -6.29 -3.95
CA LEU A 517 -24.88 -5.29 -4.42
C LEU A 517 -26.18 -5.88 -4.98
N CYS A 518 -26.21 -7.19 -5.25
CA CYS A 518 -27.39 -7.84 -5.81
C CYS A 518 -27.73 -9.13 -5.09
N ASP A 519 -28.99 -9.56 -5.21
CA ASP A 519 -29.51 -10.75 -4.52
C ASP A 519 -29.07 -12.08 -5.18
N SER A 520 -28.01 -12.07 -5.98
CA SER A 520 -27.47 -13.27 -6.63
C SER A 520 -26.59 -14.06 -5.66
N SER A 521 -26.96 -15.33 -5.42
CA SER A 521 -26.21 -16.30 -4.61
C SER A 521 -25.86 -17.52 -5.48
N ASP A 522 -24.94 -17.36 -6.43
CA ASP A 522 -24.80 -18.34 -7.53
C ASP A 522 -23.43 -19.03 -7.61
N ILE A 523 -22.62 -18.99 -6.54
CA ILE A 523 -21.51 -19.94 -6.42
C ILE A 523 -22.04 -21.16 -5.68
N SER A 524 -22.38 -22.20 -6.45
CA SER A 524 -22.76 -23.49 -5.89
C SER A 524 -21.70 -23.93 -4.87
N GLU A 525 -22.12 -24.40 -3.70
CA GLU A 525 -21.27 -25.06 -2.70
C GLU A 525 -20.42 -26.20 -3.29
N LYS A 526 -20.82 -26.72 -4.46
CA LYS A 526 -20.15 -27.81 -5.17
C LYS A 526 -19.20 -27.35 -6.28
N ASP A 527 -19.02 -26.04 -6.50
CA ASP A 527 -18.08 -25.54 -7.49
C ASP A 527 -16.63 -25.68 -6.99
N GLU A 528 -16.05 -26.86 -7.18
CA GLU A 528 -14.68 -27.16 -6.79
C GLU A 528 -13.64 -26.20 -7.38
N MET A 529 -13.95 -25.52 -8.49
CA MET A 529 -13.02 -24.56 -9.11
C MET A 529 -12.93 -23.27 -8.31
N CYS A 530 -13.95 -22.93 -7.52
CA CYS A 530 -13.94 -21.85 -6.52
C CYS A 530 -13.43 -22.37 -5.17
N TRP A 531 -13.99 -23.47 -4.70
CA TRP A 531 -13.83 -23.91 -3.31
C TRP A 531 -12.47 -24.57 -3.02
N CYS A 532 -11.70 -24.94 -4.06
CA CYS A 532 -10.31 -25.39 -3.86
C CYS A 532 -9.48 -24.37 -3.07
N TRP A 533 -9.69 -23.06 -3.30
CA TRP A 533 -8.96 -21.98 -2.63
C TRP A 533 -9.09 -22.02 -1.11
N PHE A 534 -10.14 -22.64 -0.60
CA PHE A 534 -10.49 -22.71 0.82
C PHE A 534 -10.31 -24.13 1.39
N GLY A 535 -9.76 -25.07 0.61
CA GLY A 535 -9.50 -26.44 1.04
C GLY A 535 -10.77 -27.29 1.15
N LEU A 536 -11.86 -26.85 0.54
CA LEU A 536 -13.14 -27.54 0.52
C LEU A 536 -13.22 -28.35 -0.78
N GLU A 537 -12.99 -29.67 -0.68
CA GLU A 537 -13.26 -30.59 -1.79
C GLU A 537 -14.77 -30.85 -1.86
N SER A 538 -15.34 -30.87 -3.06
CA SER A 538 -16.71 -31.35 -3.22
C SER A 538 -16.67 -32.87 -3.15
N ASP A 539 -17.38 -33.44 -2.16
CA ASP A 539 -17.57 -34.88 -2.05
C ASP A 539 -18.29 -35.41 -3.30
N SER A 540 -17.53 -35.79 -4.31
CA SER A 540 -17.99 -36.69 -5.37
C SER A 540 -17.76 -38.14 -4.93
N GLY A 541 -18.50 -38.56 -3.90
CA GLY A 541 -18.70 -39.97 -3.63
C GLY A 541 -18.64 -40.39 -2.17
N LEU A 542 -19.59 -39.96 -1.36
CA LEU A 542 -20.47 -40.83 -0.56
C LEU A 542 -21.33 -39.93 0.30
N ALA A 543 -22.62 -40.22 0.32
CA ALA A 543 -23.49 -39.71 1.36
C ALA A 543 -22.96 -40.21 2.71
N ASP A 544 -22.25 -39.35 3.43
CA ASP A 544 -22.26 -39.36 4.88
C ASP A 544 -22.21 -37.92 5.38
N ILE A 545 -23.25 -37.59 6.10
CA ILE A 545 -23.51 -36.33 6.80
C ILE A 545 -22.24 -35.89 7.53
N LYS A 546 -21.87 -34.59 7.37
CA LYS A 546 -20.96 -33.86 8.27
C LYS A 546 -21.21 -34.33 9.70
N LYS A 547 -20.34 -35.19 10.21
CA LYS A 547 -20.21 -35.40 11.65
C LYS A 547 -18.99 -34.59 12.02
N ASP A 548 -19.20 -33.67 12.96
CA ASP A 548 -18.16 -32.98 13.69
C ASP A 548 -16.93 -33.87 13.89
N ILE A 549 -15.75 -33.27 13.88
CA ILE A 549 -14.49 -33.92 14.25
C ILE A 549 -14.63 -34.43 15.69
N LEU A 550 -15.26 -35.59 15.84
CA LEU A 550 -15.35 -36.37 17.04
C LEU A 550 -14.00 -37.06 17.15
N LEU A 551 -13.21 -36.62 18.13
CA LEU A 551 -12.02 -37.34 18.58
C LEU A 551 -12.37 -38.82 18.71
N ASN A 552 -11.79 -39.66 17.85
CA ASN A 552 -11.99 -41.10 17.87
C ASN A 552 -10.77 -41.79 18.53
N THR A 553 -10.82 -43.12 18.65
CA THR A 553 -9.81 -43.91 19.37
C THR A 553 -8.40 -43.80 18.80
N THR A 554 -8.20 -43.32 17.56
CA THR A 554 -6.86 -43.11 16.99
C THR A 554 -6.18 -41.84 17.53
N HIS A 555 -6.92 -40.88 18.08
CA HIS A 555 -6.39 -39.63 18.65
C HIS A 555 -6.06 -39.74 20.15
N LEU A 556 -6.28 -40.91 20.75
CA LEU A 556 -6.12 -41.13 22.18
C LEU A 556 -4.68 -40.91 22.66
N HIS A 557 -3.69 -41.22 21.81
CA HIS A 557 -2.29 -41.01 22.12
C HIS A 557 -1.95 -39.52 22.23
N ASP A 558 -2.47 -38.71 21.32
CA ASP A 558 -2.20 -37.27 21.25
C ASP A 558 -2.88 -36.52 22.40
N VAL A 559 -4.12 -36.89 22.74
CA VAL A 559 -4.82 -36.36 23.93
C VAL A 559 -4.04 -36.67 25.21
N ARG A 560 -3.50 -37.89 25.35
CA ARG A 560 -2.67 -38.27 26.51
C ARG A 560 -1.36 -37.48 26.57
N MET A 561 -0.74 -37.20 25.42
CA MET A 561 0.45 -36.37 25.35
C MET A 561 0.15 -34.93 25.78
N LEU A 562 -0.94 -34.34 25.29
CA LEU A 562 -1.37 -32.98 25.64
C LEU A 562 -1.72 -32.83 27.13
N LEU A 563 -2.42 -33.80 27.73
CA LEU A 563 -2.71 -33.79 29.17
C LEU A 563 -1.41 -33.83 30.00
N LYS A 564 -0.41 -34.57 29.53
CA LYS A 564 0.89 -34.67 30.21
C LYS A 564 1.72 -33.40 30.06
N GLU A 565 1.75 -32.80 28.87
CA GLU A 565 2.43 -31.52 28.60
C GLU A 565 1.77 -30.36 29.36
N GLY A 566 0.45 -30.38 29.45
CA GLY A 566 -0.35 -29.41 30.21
C GLY A 566 -0.32 -29.59 31.72
N LYS A 567 0.41 -30.58 32.24
CA LYS A 567 0.48 -30.93 33.69
C LYS A 567 -0.89 -31.18 34.32
N PHE A 568 -1.80 -31.81 33.58
CA PHE A 568 -3.13 -32.15 34.07
C PHE A 568 -3.06 -33.01 35.34
N SER A 569 -3.88 -32.68 36.34
CA SER A 569 -3.95 -33.42 37.59
C SER A 569 -4.92 -34.59 37.47
N ASN A 570 -4.42 -35.82 37.62
CA ASN A 570 -5.28 -37.01 37.60
C ASN A 570 -6.35 -37.01 38.70
N ALA A 571 -6.23 -36.16 39.74
CA ALA A 571 -7.26 -36.01 40.75
C ALA A 571 -8.56 -35.38 40.22
N GLU A 572 -8.51 -34.68 39.07
CA GLU A 572 -9.64 -34.00 38.42
C GLU A 572 -10.35 -34.89 37.37
N TRP A 573 -10.09 -36.20 37.41
CA TRP A 573 -10.60 -37.16 36.43
C TRP A 573 -12.13 -37.19 36.31
N PHE A 574 -12.84 -36.85 37.39
CA PHE A 574 -14.30 -36.87 37.42
C PHE A 574 -14.89 -35.75 36.55
N ASP A 575 -14.39 -34.52 36.70
CA ASP A 575 -14.81 -33.37 35.87
C ASP A 575 -14.33 -33.53 34.42
N PHE A 576 -13.14 -34.11 34.23
CA PHE A 576 -12.65 -34.50 32.91
C PHE A 576 -13.58 -35.50 32.21
N GLY A 577 -14.05 -36.54 32.93
CA GLY A 577 -14.99 -37.51 32.38
C GLY A 577 -16.34 -36.91 32.00
N LEU A 578 -16.86 -35.95 32.79
CA LEU A 578 -18.05 -35.18 32.43
C LEU A 578 -17.82 -34.32 31.18
N GLY A 579 -16.65 -33.69 31.07
CA GLY A 579 -16.24 -32.92 29.88
C GLY A 579 -16.12 -33.76 28.61
N LEU A 580 -15.82 -35.06 28.74
CA LEU A 580 -15.85 -36.04 27.65
C LEU A 580 -17.26 -36.58 27.35
N GLY A 581 -18.28 -36.14 28.08
CA GLY A 581 -19.67 -36.52 27.87
C GLY A 581 -20.11 -37.81 28.58
N LEU A 582 -19.33 -38.33 29.54
CA LEU A 582 -19.74 -39.49 30.35
C LEU A 582 -20.78 -39.08 31.39
N TYR A 583 -21.78 -39.94 31.62
CA TYR A 583 -22.81 -39.69 32.62
C TYR A 583 -22.30 -39.92 34.04
N TYR A 584 -22.84 -39.17 35.00
CA TYR A 584 -22.46 -39.23 36.42
C TYR A 584 -22.46 -40.65 37.00
N ASP A 585 -23.47 -41.46 36.68
CA ASP A 585 -23.57 -42.85 37.16
C ASP A 585 -22.48 -43.76 36.58
N THR A 586 -22.02 -43.48 35.36
CA THR A 586 -20.88 -44.17 34.73
C THR A 586 -19.60 -43.83 35.46
N LEU A 587 -19.38 -42.55 35.79
CA LEU A 587 -18.22 -42.10 36.55
C LEU A 587 -18.22 -42.67 37.97
N LYS A 588 -19.38 -42.76 38.63
CA LYS A 588 -19.51 -43.42 39.95
C LYS A 588 -19.18 -44.91 39.89
N SER A 589 -19.47 -45.57 38.78
CA SER A 589 -19.10 -46.96 38.56
C SER A 589 -17.58 -47.10 38.39
N ILE A 590 -16.95 -46.24 37.58
CA ILE A 590 -15.50 -46.19 37.43
C ILE A 590 -14.79 -45.90 38.77
N GLU A 591 -15.31 -44.97 39.57
CA GLU A 591 -14.75 -44.65 40.90
C GLU A 591 -14.78 -45.87 41.85
N LYS A 592 -15.83 -46.68 41.75
CA LYS A 592 -16.01 -47.88 42.55
C LYS A 592 -15.11 -49.03 42.09
N ASP A 593 -14.88 -49.15 40.79
CA ASP A 593 -14.04 -50.18 40.18
C ASP A 593 -12.54 -49.87 40.36
N TYR A 594 -12.18 -48.59 40.51
CA TYR A 594 -10.81 -48.11 40.70
C TYR A 594 -10.63 -47.27 41.98
N PRO A 595 -10.92 -47.82 43.18
CA PRO A 595 -10.90 -47.05 44.42
C PRO A 595 -9.49 -46.55 44.74
N ARG A 596 -9.35 -45.22 44.83
CA ARG A 596 -8.09 -44.49 45.09
C ARG A 596 -7.03 -44.58 43.98
N ASP A 597 -7.34 -45.16 42.82
CA ASP A 597 -6.47 -45.15 41.65
C ASP A 597 -6.95 -44.11 40.63
N THR A 598 -6.60 -42.85 40.87
CA THR A 598 -7.00 -41.73 40.01
C THR A 598 -6.43 -41.85 38.59
N LYS A 599 -5.31 -42.55 38.41
CA LYS A 599 -4.72 -42.79 37.09
C LYS A 599 -5.50 -43.85 36.32
N GLY A 600 -5.94 -44.91 37.01
CA GLY A 600 -6.88 -45.90 36.48
C GLY A 600 -8.19 -45.25 36.04
N CYS A 601 -8.74 -44.33 36.83
CA CYS A 601 -9.97 -43.63 36.47
C CYS A 601 -9.84 -42.72 35.23
N VAL A 602 -8.77 -41.93 35.09
CA VAL A 602 -8.52 -41.13 33.86
C VAL A 602 -8.42 -42.04 32.63
N ARG A 603 -7.78 -43.20 32.79
CA ARG A 603 -7.60 -44.17 31.71
C ARG A 603 -8.95 -44.71 31.23
N GLU A 604 -9.84 -45.05 32.14
CA GLU A 604 -11.19 -45.52 31.79
C GLU A 604 -12.08 -44.45 31.20
N CYS A 605 -12.01 -43.21 31.72
CA CYS A 605 -12.73 -42.10 31.11
C CYS A 605 -12.32 -41.85 29.65
N SER A 606 -11.08 -42.21 29.30
CA SER A 606 -10.55 -42.04 27.95
C SER A 606 -10.88 -43.22 27.01
N GLY A 607 -11.53 -44.30 27.48
CA GLY A 607 -12.03 -45.38 26.63
C GLY A 607 -11.03 -46.51 26.30
N GLU A 608 -10.45 -47.14 27.33
CA GLU A 608 -9.78 -48.46 27.20
C GLU A 608 -10.52 -49.50 28.05
N MET A 609 -11.36 -50.33 27.42
CA MET A 609 -11.58 -51.71 27.90
C MET A 609 -10.60 -52.64 27.20
#